data_AF-A0A812XDB9-F1
#
_entry.id   AF-A0A812XDB9-F1
#
_cell.length_a   1.000
_cell.length_b   1.000
_cell.length_c   1.000
_cell.angle_alpha   90.00
_cell.angle_beta   90.00
_cell.angle_gamma   90.00
#
_symmetry.space_group_name_H-M   'P 1'
#
loop_
_entity.id
_entity.type
_entity.pdbx_description
1 polymer ?
#
loop_
_entity_poly.entity_id
_entity_poly.type
_entity_poly.pdbx_seq_one_letter_code
_entity_poly.pdbx_strand_id
1 'polypeptide(L)'
;MAASIRCDVSGLSAQWEKIESIRDRVRGGGFLVEPVNADGGLDVSNKLAIKSIDALIFVLVRVADTKVLKIPDIEPLRTCVSEIYALMNREVDQSRVDDDAWALRHLAGFVKRKAQKSLVSLAARTHDFISQPSPDLQELVDEIRARGEDALPMIAEEAPPLTLPDPEDCMQLE
;
A
#
# COMPACT_ATOMS: atom_id res chain seq x y z
N MET A 1 24.26 12.33 6.92
CA MET A 1 23.63 11.85 5.66
C MET A 1 22.16 11.63 5.95
N ALA A 2 21.26 12.39 5.34
CA ALA A 2 19.83 12.20 5.53
C ALA A 2 19.45 10.82 4.95
N ALA A 3 19.04 9.88 5.81
CA ALA A 3 18.52 8.59 5.35
C ALA A 3 17.32 8.89 4.45
N SER A 4 17.42 8.51 3.18
CA SER A 4 16.37 8.75 2.19
C SER A 4 15.09 8.11 2.70
N ILE A 5 14.07 8.94 2.97
CA ILE A 5 12.72 8.53 3.38
C ILE A 5 12.01 7.94 2.16
N ARG A 6 12.55 6.85 1.61
CA ARG A 6 11.99 6.13 0.47
C ARG A 6 11.72 4.70 0.90
N CYS A 7 10.59 4.18 0.47
CA CYS A 7 10.26 2.79 0.69
C CYS A 7 11.09 1.96 -0.30
N ASP A 8 12.04 1.19 0.23
CA ASP A 8 12.88 0.32 -0.58
C ASP A 8 12.12 -0.93 -0.98
N VAL A 9 12.07 -1.18 -2.29
CA VAL A 9 11.42 -2.34 -2.91
C VAL A 9 12.43 -3.30 -3.53
N SER A 10 13.72 -3.08 -3.29
CA SER A 10 14.76 -3.98 -3.76
C SER A 10 14.53 -5.42 -3.27
N GLY A 11 14.75 -6.37 -4.18
CA GLY A 11 14.60 -7.80 -3.91
C GLY A 11 13.15 -8.30 -3.79
N LEU A 12 12.13 -7.48 -4.11
CA LEU A 12 10.75 -7.96 -4.18
C LEU A 12 10.57 -9.06 -5.23
N SER A 13 11.24 -8.94 -6.38
CA SER A 13 11.23 -9.95 -7.45
C SER A 13 11.63 -11.33 -6.94
N ALA A 14 12.74 -11.44 -6.20
CA ALA A 14 13.20 -12.69 -5.60
C ALA A 14 12.26 -13.23 -4.49
N GLN A 15 11.49 -12.37 -3.82
CA GLN A 15 10.50 -12.79 -2.83
C GLN A 15 9.24 -13.33 -3.50
N TRP A 16 8.74 -12.65 -4.53
CA TRP A 16 7.63 -13.12 -5.34
C TRP A 16 7.92 -14.44 -6.05
N GLU A 17 9.17 -14.65 -6.49
CA GLU A 17 9.60 -15.91 -7.11
C GLU A 17 9.41 -17.13 -6.20
N LYS A 18 9.53 -16.95 -4.88
CA LYS A 18 9.38 -18.04 -3.91
C LYS A 18 7.92 -18.44 -3.67
N ILE A 19 6.96 -17.60 -4.07
CA ILE A 19 5.54 -17.88 -3.92
C ILE A 19 5.05 -18.71 -5.10
N GLU A 20 4.60 -19.93 -4.81
CA GLU A 20 4.06 -20.85 -5.80
C GLU A 20 2.86 -20.28 -6.55
N SER A 21 1.89 -19.67 -5.86
CA SER A 21 0.71 -19.05 -6.50
C SER A 21 1.07 -17.97 -7.51
N ILE A 22 2.10 -17.16 -7.23
CA ILE A 22 2.60 -16.13 -8.17
C ILE A 22 3.28 -16.80 -9.36
N ARG A 23 4.13 -17.80 -9.12
CA ARG A 23 4.80 -18.52 -10.22
C ARG A 23 3.79 -19.15 -11.16
N ASP A 24 2.82 -19.88 -10.62
CA ASP A 24 1.81 -20.58 -11.41
C ASP A 24 0.97 -19.58 -12.21
N ARG A 25 0.58 -18.46 -11.59
CA ARG A 25 -0.16 -17.38 -12.23
C ARG A 25 0.65 -16.75 -13.37
N VAL A 26 1.89 -16.34 -13.12
CA VAL A 26 2.73 -15.64 -14.10
C VAL A 26 3.13 -16.58 -15.24
N ARG A 27 3.52 -17.82 -14.95
CA ARG A 27 3.87 -18.84 -15.97
C ARG A 27 2.65 -19.29 -16.76
N GLY A 28 1.48 -19.32 -16.14
CA GLY A 28 0.20 -19.58 -16.80
C GLY A 28 -0.32 -18.45 -17.70
N GLY A 29 0.43 -17.35 -17.86
CA GLY A 29 0.03 -16.22 -18.70
C GLY A 29 -0.83 -15.15 -17.98
N GLY A 30 -1.08 -15.31 -16.67
CA GLY A 30 -1.85 -14.38 -15.84
C GLY A 30 -1.12 -13.08 -15.49
N PHE A 31 -1.77 -12.11 -14.86
CA PHE A 31 -1.10 -10.89 -14.39
C PHE A 31 -0.41 -11.12 -13.05
N LEU A 32 0.53 -10.27 -12.65
CA LEU A 32 1.05 -10.32 -11.28
C LEU A 32 -0.06 -9.94 -10.30
N VAL A 33 -0.81 -8.89 -10.63
CA VAL A 33 -2.03 -8.45 -9.93
C VAL A 33 -3.23 -8.74 -10.82
N GLU A 34 -4.14 -9.60 -10.38
CA GLU A 34 -5.30 -9.95 -11.20
C GLU A 34 -6.22 -8.74 -11.41
N PRO A 35 -6.45 -8.27 -12.66
CA PRO A 35 -7.45 -7.23 -12.89
C PRO A 35 -8.85 -7.76 -12.55
N VAL A 36 -9.70 -6.90 -11.99
CA VAL A 36 -11.06 -7.29 -11.57
C VAL A 36 -12.03 -7.33 -12.76
N ASN A 37 -11.81 -6.44 -13.73
CA ASN A 37 -12.74 -6.22 -14.83
C ASN A 37 -12.12 -6.70 -16.15
N ALA A 38 -12.96 -7.29 -17.01
CA ALA A 38 -12.58 -7.70 -18.37
C ALA A 38 -12.09 -6.51 -19.23
N ASP A 39 -12.50 -5.30 -18.86
CA ASP A 39 -12.13 -4.05 -19.53
C ASP A 39 -10.74 -3.52 -19.11
N GLY A 40 -9.99 -4.25 -18.26
CA GLY A 40 -8.69 -3.81 -17.74
C GLY A 40 -8.76 -2.72 -16.66
N GLY A 41 -9.97 -2.28 -16.27
CA GLY A 41 -10.16 -1.29 -15.23
C GLY A 41 -9.82 -1.82 -13.83
N LEU A 42 -8.94 -1.10 -13.12
CA LEU A 42 -8.55 -1.40 -11.74
C LEU A 42 -9.63 -0.95 -10.74
N ASP A 43 -10.57 -1.84 -10.41
CA ASP A 43 -11.49 -1.60 -9.29
C ASP A 43 -10.80 -1.90 -7.95
N VAL A 44 -10.24 -0.85 -7.34
CA VAL A 44 -9.54 -0.91 -6.05
C VAL A 44 -10.55 -1.25 -4.93
N SER A 45 -10.80 -2.54 -4.77
CA SER A 45 -11.79 -3.09 -3.85
C SER A 45 -11.17 -4.08 -2.85
N ASN A 46 -11.92 -4.40 -1.80
CA ASN A 46 -11.52 -5.46 -0.86
C ASN A 46 -11.29 -6.81 -1.55
N LYS A 47 -12.13 -7.15 -2.53
CA LYS A 47 -12.04 -8.41 -3.25
C LYS A 47 -10.71 -8.50 -4.00
N LEU A 48 -10.31 -7.41 -4.66
CA LEU A 48 -9.04 -7.34 -5.38
C LEU A 48 -7.83 -7.44 -4.43
N ALA A 49 -7.87 -6.69 -3.33
CA ALA A 49 -6.79 -6.73 -2.34
C ALA A 49 -6.59 -8.13 -1.75
N ILE A 50 -7.67 -8.86 -1.49
CA ILE A 50 -7.61 -10.25 -1.00
C ILE A 50 -7.06 -11.19 -2.07
N LYS A 51 -7.54 -11.11 -3.32
CA LYS A 51 -7.05 -11.97 -4.42
C LYS A 51 -5.56 -11.76 -4.73
N SER A 52 -5.08 -10.53 -4.54
CA SER A 52 -3.71 -10.13 -4.84
C SER A 52 -2.84 -10.06 -3.59
N ILE A 53 -3.27 -10.66 -2.47
CA ILE A 53 -2.57 -10.54 -1.19
C ILE A 53 -1.15 -11.10 -1.26
N ASP A 54 -0.94 -12.18 -2.01
CA ASP A 54 0.36 -12.83 -2.16
C ASP A 54 1.41 -11.89 -2.77
N ALA A 55 1.01 -11.06 -3.73
CA ALA A 55 1.90 -10.06 -4.32
C ALA A 55 2.01 -8.82 -3.41
N LEU A 56 0.89 -8.43 -2.78
CA LEU A 56 0.76 -7.20 -2.02
C LEU A 56 1.46 -7.26 -0.65
N ILE A 57 1.52 -8.43 -0.01
CA ILE A 57 2.02 -8.58 1.36
C ILE A 57 3.45 -8.07 1.52
N PHE A 58 4.35 -8.41 0.58
CA PHE A 58 5.73 -7.95 0.65
C PHE A 58 5.84 -6.44 0.47
N VAL A 59 5.01 -5.84 -0.40
CA VAL A 59 4.95 -4.39 -0.56
C VAL A 59 4.48 -3.73 0.74
N LEU A 60 3.46 -4.30 1.39
CA LEU A 60 2.93 -3.78 2.65
C LEU A 60 3.92 -3.90 3.80
N VAL A 61 4.69 -4.99 3.87
CA VAL A 61 5.77 -5.15 4.86
C VAL A 61 6.80 -4.03 4.68
N ARG A 62 7.25 -3.77 3.45
CA ARG A 62 8.18 -2.65 3.19
C ARG A 62 7.59 -1.30 3.57
N VAL A 63 6.30 -1.08 3.29
CA VAL A 63 5.62 0.15 3.71
C VAL A 63 5.59 0.28 5.23
N ALA A 64 5.31 -0.80 5.95
CA ALA A 64 5.26 -0.83 7.41
C ALA A 64 6.65 -0.60 8.04
N ASP A 65 7.71 -1.09 7.40
CA ASP A 65 9.10 -0.88 7.83
C ASP A 65 9.52 0.60 7.72
N THR A 66 8.81 1.40 6.92
CA THR A 66 9.06 2.86 6.87
C THR A 66 8.37 3.57 8.02
N LYS A 67 9.12 4.42 8.75
CA LYS A 67 8.59 5.25 9.85
C LYS A 67 7.41 6.15 9.47
N VAL A 68 7.26 6.48 8.18
CA VAL A 68 6.22 7.38 7.64
C VAL A 68 5.15 6.65 6.83
N LEU A 69 5.17 5.32 6.80
CA LEU A 69 4.26 4.49 5.99
C LEU A 69 4.22 4.93 4.52
N LYS A 70 5.37 5.24 3.93
CA LYS A 70 5.44 5.78 2.57
C LYS A 70 5.22 4.67 1.55
N ILE A 71 4.34 4.92 0.60
CA ILE A 71 4.09 3.99 -0.52
C ILE A 71 5.30 4.04 -1.49
N PRO A 72 5.77 2.90 -2.03
CA PRO A 72 6.91 2.88 -2.93
C PRO A 72 6.65 3.64 -4.22
N ASP A 73 7.70 4.31 -4.72
CA ASP A 73 7.68 5.01 -6.00
C ASP A 73 7.44 4.05 -7.18
N ILE A 74 6.86 4.56 -8.27
CA ILE A 74 6.43 3.72 -9.39
C ILE A 74 7.61 3.12 -10.17
N GLU A 75 8.71 3.87 -10.37
CA GLU A 75 9.86 3.39 -11.16
C GLU A 75 10.57 2.17 -10.52
N PRO A 76 10.87 2.18 -9.20
CA PRO A 76 11.37 0.98 -8.55
C PRO A 76 10.41 -0.22 -8.63
N LEU A 77 9.09 0.03 -8.56
CA LEU A 77 8.09 -1.03 -8.69
C LEU A 77 8.08 -1.61 -10.12
N ARG A 78 8.10 -0.77 -11.16
CA ARG A 78 8.20 -1.20 -12.57
C ARG A 78 9.39 -2.11 -12.80
N THR A 79 10.54 -1.74 -12.21
CA THR A 79 11.77 -2.55 -12.28
C THR A 79 11.55 -3.93 -11.67
N CYS A 80 11.01 -4.00 -10.44
CA CYS A 80 10.75 -5.27 -9.77
C CYS A 80 9.72 -6.14 -10.51
N VAL A 81 8.69 -5.51 -11.10
CA VAL A 81 7.66 -6.21 -11.89
C VAL A 81 8.25 -6.77 -13.19
N SER A 82 9.08 -5.99 -13.90
CA SER A 82 9.80 -6.48 -15.08
C SER A 82 10.73 -7.64 -14.74
N GLU A 83 11.47 -7.54 -13.62
CA GLU A 83 12.35 -8.61 -13.14
C GLU A 83 11.60 -9.90 -12.84
N ILE A 84 10.44 -9.86 -12.18
CA ILE A 84 9.70 -11.10 -11.88
C ILE A 84 9.16 -11.76 -13.17
N TYR A 85 8.74 -10.98 -14.16
CA TYR A 85 8.36 -11.53 -15.46
C TYR A 85 9.55 -12.20 -16.15
N ALA A 86 10.74 -11.57 -16.13
CA ALA A 86 11.96 -12.14 -16.65
C ALA A 86 12.39 -13.42 -15.91
N LEU A 87 12.33 -13.44 -14.57
CA LEU A 87 12.64 -14.64 -13.75
C LEU A 87 11.70 -15.81 -14.04
N MET A 88 10.47 -15.54 -14.45
CA MET A 88 9.50 -16.55 -14.86
C MET A 88 9.60 -16.94 -16.33
N ASN A 89 10.65 -16.49 -17.02
CA ASN A 89 10.88 -16.69 -18.45
C ASN A 89 9.68 -16.25 -19.30
N ARG A 90 9.15 -15.07 -18.98
CA ARG A 90 7.99 -14.53 -19.65
C ARG A 90 8.28 -13.13 -20.20
N GLU A 91 8.09 -13.00 -21.50
CA GLU A 91 8.10 -11.72 -22.18
C GLU A 91 6.71 -11.07 -22.06
N VAL A 92 6.70 -9.82 -21.59
CA VAL A 92 5.49 -9.00 -21.47
C VAL A 92 5.77 -7.59 -21.99
N ASP A 93 4.73 -6.96 -22.51
CA ASP A 93 4.81 -5.59 -23.01
C ASP A 93 5.01 -4.61 -21.84
N GLN A 94 5.65 -3.48 -22.11
CA GLN A 94 5.87 -2.45 -21.10
C GLN A 94 4.56 -1.92 -20.50
N SER A 95 3.48 -1.87 -21.29
CA SER A 95 2.14 -1.51 -20.79
C SER A 95 1.69 -2.41 -19.65
N ARG A 96 1.98 -3.71 -19.75
CA ARG A 96 1.57 -4.69 -18.74
C ARG A 96 2.38 -4.56 -17.45
N VAL A 97 3.67 -4.30 -17.58
CA VAL A 97 4.54 -3.99 -16.43
C VAL A 97 4.03 -2.74 -15.71
N ASP A 98 3.66 -1.72 -16.47
CA ASP A 98 3.13 -0.46 -15.94
C ASP A 98 1.79 -0.66 -15.22
N ASP A 99 0.87 -1.41 -15.81
CA ASP A 99 -0.45 -1.70 -15.23
C ASP A 99 -0.31 -2.43 -13.89
N ASP A 100 0.53 -3.47 -13.82
CA ASP A 100 0.78 -4.21 -12.58
C ASP A 100 1.46 -3.35 -11.51
N ALA A 101 2.42 -2.50 -11.90
CA ALA A 101 3.10 -1.60 -10.98
C ALA A 101 2.14 -0.56 -10.38
N TRP A 102 1.26 0.03 -11.20
CA TRP A 102 0.21 0.93 -10.73
C TRP A 102 -0.82 0.23 -9.86
N ALA A 103 -1.20 -0.99 -10.23
CA ALA A 103 -2.12 -1.83 -9.46
C ALA A 103 -1.60 -2.09 -8.04
N LEU A 104 -0.34 -2.53 -7.92
CA LEU A 104 0.32 -2.74 -6.63
C LEU A 104 0.35 -1.45 -5.80
N ARG A 105 0.72 -0.32 -6.41
CA ARG A 105 0.80 0.97 -5.73
C ARG A 105 -0.56 1.42 -5.20
N HIS A 106 -1.60 1.33 -6.01
CA HIS A 106 -2.96 1.71 -5.63
C HIS A 106 -3.52 0.80 -4.55
N LEU A 107 -3.31 -0.51 -4.65
CA LEU A 107 -3.73 -1.47 -3.63
C LEU A 107 -3.01 -1.26 -2.31
N ALA A 108 -1.70 -0.99 -2.33
CA ALA A 108 -0.93 -0.68 -1.12
C ALA A 108 -1.46 0.60 -0.46
N GLY A 109 -1.75 1.64 -1.25
CA GLY A 109 -2.38 2.86 -0.76
C GLY A 109 -3.78 2.65 -0.18
N PHE A 110 -4.58 1.79 -0.80
CA PHE A 110 -5.91 1.43 -0.32
C PHE A 110 -5.85 0.70 1.02
N VAL A 111 -5.02 -0.33 1.13
CA VAL A 111 -4.85 -1.09 2.39
C VAL A 111 -4.30 -0.19 3.48
N LYS A 112 -3.30 0.65 3.18
CA LYS A 112 -2.79 1.66 4.12
C LYS A 112 -3.91 2.55 4.66
N ARG A 113 -4.72 3.16 3.78
CA ARG A 113 -5.83 4.03 4.19
C ARG A 113 -6.85 3.30 5.05
N LYS A 114 -7.13 2.03 4.76
CA LYS A 114 -8.04 1.21 5.57
C LYS A 114 -7.48 0.91 6.95
N ALA A 115 -6.19 0.56 7.03
CA ALA A 115 -5.50 0.33 8.30
C ALA A 115 -5.47 1.60 9.15
N GLN A 116 -5.13 2.76 8.57
CA GLN A 116 -5.09 4.04 9.29
C GLN A 116 -6.46 4.51 9.81
N LYS A 117 -7.55 4.15 9.12
CA LYS A 117 -8.91 4.48 9.53
C LYS A 117 -9.58 3.41 10.40
N SER A 118 -8.86 2.34 10.77
CA SER A 118 -9.42 1.16 11.45
C SER A 118 -10.64 0.56 10.71
N LEU A 119 -10.71 0.73 9.39
CA LEU A 119 -11.78 0.20 8.52
C LEU A 119 -11.46 -1.22 8.04
N VAL A 120 -10.64 -1.95 8.80
CA VAL A 120 -10.36 -3.35 8.55
C VAL A 120 -11.67 -4.09 8.82
N SER A 121 -12.38 -4.47 7.76
CA SER A 121 -13.65 -5.18 7.90
C SER A 121 -13.37 -6.49 8.63
N LEU A 122 -13.72 -6.55 9.92
CA LEU A 122 -13.76 -7.74 10.79
C LEU A 122 -14.87 -8.71 10.34
N ALA A 123 -15.01 -8.94 9.04
CA ALA A 123 -16.08 -9.76 8.47
C ALA A 123 -15.83 -11.24 8.79
N ALA A 124 -16.28 -11.65 9.98
CA ALA A 124 -16.77 -12.95 10.45
C ALA A 124 -15.94 -14.24 10.25
N ARG A 125 -14.84 -14.27 9.47
CA ARG A 125 -14.01 -15.49 9.32
C ARG A 125 -12.61 -15.42 9.95
N THR A 126 -12.21 -14.27 10.48
CA THR A 126 -10.93 -14.10 11.18
C THR A 126 -11.07 -13.92 12.70
N HIS A 127 -12.30 -13.82 13.22
CA HIS A 127 -12.55 -13.61 14.65
C HIS A 127 -12.02 -14.78 15.52
N ASP A 128 -12.00 -16.00 14.98
CA ASP A 128 -11.55 -17.19 15.70
C ASP A 128 -10.02 -17.25 15.88
N PHE A 129 -9.25 -16.57 15.02
CA PHE A 129 -7.77 -16.51 15.15
C PHE A 129 -7.28 -15.26 15.91
N ILE A 130 -8.08 -14.19 15.98
CA ILE A 130 -7.69 -12.92 16.61
C ILE A 130 -8.22 -12.80 18.05
N SER A 131 -9.19 -13.62 18.48
CA SER A 131 -9.70 -13.59 19.86
C SER A 131 -8.81 -14.27 20.91
N GLN A 132 -7.65 -14.80 20.49
CA GLN A 132 -6.57 -15.17 21.40
C GLN A 132 -5.26 -14.61 20.85
N PRO A 133 -4.97 -13.30 21.00
CA PRO A 133 -3.60 -12.86 20.88
C PRO A 133 -2.81 -13.57 21.97
N SER A 134 -1.76 -14.31 21.59
CA SER A 134 -0.78 -14.76 22.57
C SER A 134 -0.28 -13.53 23.33
N PRO A 135 -0.11 -13.60 24.67
CA PRO A 135 0.26 -12.45 25.49
C PRO A 135 1.46 -11.67 24.94
N ASP A 136 2.41 -12.38 24.32
CA ASP A 136 3.62 -11.83 23.71
C ASP A 136 3.37 -10.88 22.52
N LEU A 137 2.26 -11.02 21.79
CA LEU A 137 1.89 -10.15 20.65
C LEU A 137 1.20 -8.87 21.10
N GLN A 138 0.51 -8.91 22.25
CA GLN A 138 -0.18 -7.76 22.80
C GLN A 138 0.82 -6.73 23.33
N GLU A 139 1.89 -7.19 24.00
CA GLU A 139 2.99 -6.31 24.42
C GLU A 139 3.64 -5.58 23.25
N LEU A 140 3.84 -6.27 22.11
CA LEU A 140 4.47 -5.67 20.93
C LEU A 140 3.58 -4.58 20.29
N VAL A 141 2.25 -4.79 20.27
CA VAL A 141 1.28 -3.81 19.77
C VAL A 141 1.22 -2.59 20.69
N ASP A 142 1.26 -2.82 22.00
CA ASP A 142 1.24 -1.75 22.99
C ASP A 142 2.55 -0.94 22.96
N GLU A 143 3.69 -1.59 22.72
CA GLU A 143 4.99 -0.93 22.53
C GLU A 143 5.03 -0.05 21.26
N ILE A 144 4.42 -0.51 20.16
CA ILE A 144 4.29 0.28 18.92
C ILE A 144 3.41 1.51 19.14
N ARG A 145 2.34 1.39 19.93
CA ARG A 145 1.44 2.51 20.26
C ARG A 145 2.11 3.54 21.16
N ALA A 146 2.79 3.09 22.21
CA ALA A 146 3.53 3.98 23.12
C ALA A 146 4.58 4.82 22.37
N ARG A 147 5.30 4.20 21.41
CA ARG A 147 6.26 4.91 20.55
C ARG A 147 5.62 5.91 19.58
N GLY A 148 4.34 5.75 19.28
CA GLY A 148 3.57 6.68 18.43
C GLY A 148 3.06 7.90 19.20
N GLU A 149 2.74 7.75 20.49
CA GLU A 149 2.25 8.84 21.35
C GLU A 149 3.39 9.79 21.80
N ASP A 150 4.59 9.29 22.04
CA ASP A 150 5.77 10.11 22.37
C ASP A 150 6.23 11.02 21.20
N ALA A 151 5.75 10.79 19.98
CA ALA A 151 6.13 11.57 18.79
C ALA A 151 5.32 12.87 18.58
N LEU A 152 4.36 13.20 19.46
CA LEU A 152 3.53 14.39 19.35
C LEU A 152 3.43 15.17 20.67
N PRO A 153 4.40 16.08 20.92
CA PRO A 153 3.98 17.41 21.34
C PRO A 153 4.88 18.51 20.75
N MET A 154 4.88 18.76 19.43
CA MET A 154 5.60 19.92 18.85
C MET A 154 4.97 20.54 17.60
N ILE A 155 3.65 20.43 17.40
CA ILE A 155 2.95 21.21 16.36
C ILE A 155 1.67 21.80 16.94
N ALA A 156 1.82 22.68 17.91
CA ALA A 156 0.78 23.60 18.34
C ALA A 156 1.38 25.01 18.28
N GLU A 157 1.60 25.51 17.06
CA GLU A 157 1.82 26.94 16.82
C GLU A 157 0.68 27.43 15.93
N GLU A 158 -0.34 27.94 16.62
CA GLU A 158 -1.25 29.02 16.25
C GLU A 158 -1.30 29.40 14.75
N ALA A 159 -2.23 28.78 14.01
CA ALA A 159 -2.69 29.35 12.75
C ALA A 159 -3.76 30.42 13.08
N PRO A 160 -3.60 31.69 12.67
CA PRO A 160 -4.60 32.71 12.91
C PRO A 160 -5.90 32.38 12.14
N PRO A 161 -7.07 32.74 12.71
CA PRO A 161 -8.35 32.44 12.09
C PRO A 161 -8.47 33.14 10.72
N LEU A 162 -8.82 32.35 9.70
CA LEU A 162 -9.22 32.85 8.38
C LEU A 162 -10.51 33.68 8.55
N THR A 163 -10.39 35.00 8.52
CA THR A 163 -11.51 35.90 8.27
C THR A 163 -11.94 35.75 6.81
N LEU A 164 -13.14 35.25 6.60
CA LEU A 164 -13.83 35.32 5.31
C LEU A 164 -14.12 36.79 5.02
N PRO A 165 -13.87 37.30 3.79
CA PRO A 165 -14.29 38.65 3.44
C PRO A 165 -15.81 38.73 3.39
N ASP A 166 -16.35 39.83 3.92
CA ASP A 166 -17.78 40.13 3.91
C ASP A 166 -18.31 40.23 2.46
N PRO A 167 -19.55 39.79 2.21
CA PRO A 167 -20.11 39.69 0.85
C PRO A 167 -20.42 41.03 0.16
N GLU A 168 -20.07 42.18 0.76
CA GLU A 168 -20.38 43.50 0.20
C GLU A 168 -19.30 44.07 -0.74
N ASP A 169 -18.11 43.46 -0.81
CA ASP A 169 -16.99 43.95 -1.65
C ASP A 169 -17.01 43.47 -3.13
N CYS A 170 -18.01 42.70 -3.56
CA CYS A 170 -18.11 42.19 -4.93
C CYS A 170 -18.84 43.12 -5.93
N MET A 171 -19.17 44.36 -5.54
CA MET A 171 -20.02 45.27 -6.36
C MET A 171 -19.37 46.62 -6.67
N GLN A 172 -18.05 46.69 -6.86
CA GLN A 172 -17.41 47.83 -7.54
C GLN A 172 -16.23 47.37 -8.41
N LEU A 173 -16.54 46.92 -9.63
CA LEU A 173 -15.64 47.09 -10.77
C LEU A 173 -16.48 47.70 -11.90
N GLU A 174 -16.07 48.92 -12.26
CA GLU A 174 -16.59 49.75 -13.36
C GLU A 174 -16.55 49.05 -14.72
#